data_AF-A0A954ISF1-F1
#
_entry.id   AF-A0A954ISF1-F1
#
_cell.length_a   1.000
_cell.length_b   1.000
_cell.length_c   1.000
_cell.angle_alpha   90.00
_cell.angle_beta   90.00
_cell.angle_gamma   90.00
#
_symmetry.space_group_name_H-M   'P 1'
#
loop_
_entity.id
_entity.type
_entity.pdbx_description
1 polymer ?
#
loop_
_entity_poly.entity_id
_entity_poly.type
_entity_poly.pdbx_seq_one_letter_code
_entity_poly.pdbx_strand_id
1 'polypeptide(L)'
;MGSTFRYIADEAMYPCGGTECHHCERDDVPIYDFRGVIVDPSLAKNPQLAIEEPEVSELCADCVLSGNIIKDPYEISRIQGIVNTYARDKDAAIANYHTIPHIPLMMQDEDWPMCCGDWCEFQGCPPDYAASVQVPSLHRYWDRRPKNPHWDFELKPESLREVNIFRCFQCKTSYFIWQPT
;
A
#
# COMPACT_ATOMS: atom_id res chain seq x y z
N MET A 1 -13.76 -2.78 4.11
CA MET A 1 -12.98 -3.42 3.05
C MET A 1 -13.32 -2.64 1.80
N GLY A 2 -12.30 -2.18 1.08
CA GLY A 2 -12.50 -1.59 -0.24
C GLY A 2 -13.14 -2.57 -1.19
N SER A 3 -13.90 -2.02 -2.13
CA SER A 3 -14.53 -2.77 -3.21
C SER A 3 -13.54 -3.10 -4.33
N THR A 4 -12.53 -2.24 -4.55
CA THR A 4 -11.48 -2.46 -5.56
C THR A 4 -10.29 -3.24 -4.98
N PHE A 5 -9.67 -2.71 -3.93
CA PHE A 5 -8.55 -3.34 -3.25
C PHE A 5 -8.96 -3.69 -1.83
N ARG A 6 -8.88 -4.98 -1.47
CA ARG A 6 -9.35 -5.48 -0.16
C ARG A 6 -8.81 -4.67 1.02
N TYR A 7 -7.54 -4.29 0.95
CA TYR A 7 -6.80 -3.67 2.04
C TYR A 7 -6.79 -2.14 1.99
N ILE A 8 -7.56 -1.50 1.11
CA ILE A 8 -7.58 -0.04 0.97
C ILE A 8 -9.03 0.42 0.91
N ALA A 9 -9.42 1.38 1.75
CA ALA A 9 -10.75 1.98 1.66
C ALA A 9 -10.91 2.71 0.33
N ASP A 10 -12.11 2.64 -0.26
CA ASP A 10 -12.36 3.19 -1.60
C ASP A 10 -12.12 4.70 -1.65
N GLU A 11 -12.46 5.44 -0.59
CA GLU A 11 -12.17 6.88 -0.49
C GLU A 11 -10.68 7.21 -0.29
N ALA A 12 -9.87 6.25 0.14
CA ALA A 12 -8.45 6.44 0.44
C ALA A 12 -7.56 6.24 -0.77
N MET A 13 -8.08 5.60 -1.82
CA MET A 13 -7.34 5.34 -3.05
C MET A 13 -7.69 6.35 -4.13
N TYR A 14 -6.67 6.82 -4.85
CA TYR A 14 -6.84 7.65 -6.03
C TYR A 14 -5.86 7.24 -7.13
N PRO A 15 -6.25 7.42 -8.40
CA PRO A 15 -5.34 7.17 -9.52
C PRO A 15 -4.08 8.03 -9.44
N CYS A 16 -2.94 7.50 -9.90
CA CYS A 16 -1.66 8.22 -9.89
C CYS A 16 -1.55 9.29 -10.99
N GLY A 17 -2.51 9.34 -11.92
CA GLY A 17 -2.47 10.23 -13.10
C GLY A 17 -1.80 9.60 -14.33
N GLY A 18 -1.40 8.32 -14.23
CA GLY A 18 -0.95 7.52 -15.36
C GLY A 18 -1.98 7.46 -16.49
N THR A 19 -1.50 7.40 -17.73
CA THR A 19 -2.33 7.49 -18.94
C THR A 19 -2.75 6.14 -19.50
N GLU A 20 -1.98 5.08 -19.25
CA GLU A 20 -2.36 3.72 -19.63
C GLU A 20 -1.82 2.69 -18.65
N CYS A 21 -2.39 1.49 -18.65
CA CYS A 21 -1.87 0.36 -17.90
C CYS A 21 -0.68 -0.30 -18.62
N HIS A 22 0.48 -0.40 -17.95
CA HIS A 22 1.70 -0.94 -18.56
C HIS A 22 1.63 -2.43 -18.93
N HIS A 23 0.59 -3.15 -18.50
CA HIS A 23 0.40 -4.57 -18.85
C HIS A 23 -0.67 -4.79 -19.92
N CYS A 24 -1.83 -4.15 -19.79
CA CYS A 24 -2.97 -4.38 -20.70
C CYS A 24 -3.20 -3.26 -21.71
N GLU A 25 -2.43 -2.17 -21.63
CA GLU A 25 -2.46 -0.98 -22.51
C GLU A 25 -3.83 -0.31 -22.59
N ARG A 26 -4.68 -0.51 -21.58
CA ARG A 26 -5.97 0.20 -21.46
C ARG A 26 -5.72 1.62 -20.93
N ASP A 27 -6.31 2.59 -21.60
CA ASP A 27 -6.31 4.03 -21.25
C ASP A 27 -7.69 4.52 -20.77
N ASP A 28 -8.70 3.64 -20.78
CA ASP A 28 -10.09 3.91 -20.41
C ASP A 28 -10.41 3.59 -18.93
N VAL A 29 -9.39 3.35 -18.11
CA VAL A 29 -9.52 2.91 -16.72
C VAL A 29 -8.64 3.69 -15.75
N PRO A 30 -9.02 3.73 -14.45
CA PRO A 30 -8.13 4.20 -13.40
C PRO A 30 -6.79 3.46 -13.38
N ILE A 31 -5.69 4.23 -13.38
CA ILE A 31 -4.32 3.74 -13.28
C ILE A 31 -3.75 4.06 -11.90
N TYR A 32 -3.12 3.07 -11.26
CA TYR A 32 -2.57 3.15 -9.93
C TYR A 32 -1.06 2.97 -9.95
N ASP A 33 -0.38 3.62 -9.00
CA ASP A 33 1.05 3.44 -8.78
C ASP A 33 1.31 2.00 -8.32
N PHE A 34 2.21 1.32 -9.01
CA PHE A 34 2.60 -0.05 -8.75
C PHE A 34 4.09 -0.18 -9.04
N ARG A 35 4.76 -1.20 -8.52
CA ARG A 35 6.10 -1.57 -8.97
C ARG A 35 6.21 -3.06 -8.87
N GLY A 36 6.57 -3.68 -9.99
CA GLY A 36 6.66 -5.13 -10.05
C GLY A 36 7.10 -5.60 -11.41
N VAL A 37 7.01 -6.91 -11.60
CA VAL A 37 7.52 -7.64 -12.74
C VAL A 37 6.43 -8.56 -13.27
N ILE A 38 6.26 -8.59 -14.58
CA ILE A 38 5.37 -9.51 -15.29
C ILE A 38 5.91 -10.94 -15.15
N VAL A 39 5.08 -11.87 -14.68
CA VAL A 39 5.44 -13.28 -14.47
C VAL A 39 5.32 -14.09 -15.75
N ASP A 40 4.18 -13.98 -16.44
CA ASP A 40 3.93 -14.61 -17.73
C ASP A 40 3.73 -13.52 -18.81
N PRO A 41 4.78 -13.23 -19.61
CA PRO A 41 4.69 -12.27 -20.70
C PRO A 41 3.62 -12.60 -21.74
N SER A 42 3.23 -13.87 -21.90
CA SER A 42 2.22 -14.26 -22.90
C SER A 42 0.82 -13.75 -22.58
N LEU A 43 0.57 -13.36 -21.33
CA LEU A 43 -0.70 -12.78 -20.89
C LEU A 43 -0.73 -11.25 -21.04
N ALA A 44 0.41 -10.62 -21.33
CA ALA A 44 0.49 -9.18 -21.60
C ALA A 44 -0.13 -8.84 -22.96
N LYS A 45 -0.56 -7.58 -23.11
CA LYS A 45 -1.08 -7.09 -24.38
C LYS A 45 -0.03 -7.14 -25.50
N ASN A 46 1.22 -6.80 -25.15
CA ASN A 46 2.39 -6.92 -26.00
C ASN A 46 3.40 -7.89 -25.37
N PRO A 47 3.33 -9.19 -25.71
CA PRO A 47 4.23 -10.19 -25.12
C PRO A 47 5.71 -9.96 -25.43
N GLN A 48 6.04 -9.38 -26.59
CA GLN A 48 7.43 -9.11 -26.94
C GLN A 48 8.01 -8.03 -26.03
N LEU A 49 7.28 -6.93 -25.85
CA LEU A 49 7.68 -5.87 -24.92
C LEU A 49 7.77 -6.42 -23.49
N ALA A 50 6.82 -7.23 -23.04
CA ALA A 50 6.87 -7.83 -21.71
C ALA A 50 8.05 -8.80 -21.50
N ILE A 51 8.65 -9.34 -22.56
CA ILE A 51 9.90 -10.13 -22.48
C ILE A 51 11.13 -9.21 -22.38
N GLU A 52 11.15 -8.14 -23.17
CA GLU A 52 12.27 -7.21 -23.24
C GLU A 52 12.33 -6.28 -22.02
N GLU A 53 11.16 -5.85 -21.55
CA GLU A 53 10.93 -4.88 -20.48
C GLU A 53 9.81 -5.40 -19.55
N PRO A 54 10.11 -6.39 -18.67
CA PRO A 54 9.11 -7.01 -17.82
C PRO A 54 8.69 -6.15 -16.61
N GLU A 55 9.40 -5.05 -16.35
CA GLU A 55 9.15 -4.15 -15.22
C GLU A 55 7.96 -3.22 -15.51
N VAL A 56 7.07 -3.06 -14.53
CA VAL A 56 5.89 -2.19 -14.63
C VAL A 56 5.82 -1.26 -13.43
N SER A 57 5.39 -0.01 -13.68
CA SER A 57 5.24 1.01 -12.64
C SER A 57 3.82 1.55 -12.49
N GLU A 58 2.93 1.26 -13.44
CA GLU A 58 1.57 1.81 -13.45
C GLU A 58 0.60 0.75 -13.98
N LEU A 59 -0.42 0.41 -13.20
CA LEU A 59 -1.34 -0.67 -13.53
C LEU A 59 -2.79 -0.30 -13.22
N CYS A 60 -3.72 -0.82 -14.02
CA CYS A 60 -5.12 -0.82 -13.65
C CYS A 60 -5.41 -1.88 -12.56
N ALA A 61 -6.55 -1.74 -11.87
CA ALA A 61 -6.94 -2.67 -10.80
C ALA A 61 -7.00 -4.14 -11.27
N ASP A 62 -7.55 -4.40 -12.46
CA ASP A 62 -7.66 -5.76 -13.00
C ASP A 62 -6.29 -6.44 -13.12
N CYS A 63 -5.27 -5.70 -13.59
CA CYS A 63 -3.91 -6.21 -13.73
C CYS A 63 -3.27 -6.46 -12.35
N VAL A 64 -3.39 -5.52 -11.40
CA VAL A 64 -2.88 -5.70 -10.03
C VAL A 64 -3.47 -6.95 -9.36
N LEU A 65 -4.76 -7.20 -9.58
CA LEU A 65 -5.48 -8.32 -8.97
C LEU A 65 -5.33 -9.65 -9.74
N SER A 66 -4.78 -9.62 -10.95
CA SER A 66 -4.68 -10.81 -11.82
C SER A 66 -3.74 -11.90 -11.30
N GLY A 67 -2.77 -11.52 -10.47
CA GLY A 67 -1.68 -12.40 -10.04
C GLY A 67 -0.58 -12.62 -11.09
N ASN A 68 -0.67 -12.02 -12.28
CA ASN A 68 0.38 -12.10 -13.30
C ASN A 68 1.51 -11.07 -13.11
N ILE A 69 1.33 -10.11 -12.20
CA ILE A 69 2.37 -9.16 -11.81
C ILE A 69 2.67 -9.40 -10.34
N ILE A 70 3.95 -9.55 -10.03
CA ILE A 70 4.43 -9.64 -8.65
C ILE A 70 5.30 -8.43 -8.35
N LYS A 71 5.18 -7.90 -7.14
CA LYS A 71 6.16 -6.95 -6.60
C LYS A 71 7.55 -7.58 -6.60
N ASP A 72 8.56 -6.77 -6.88
CA ASP A 72 9.94 -7.23 -6.95
C ASP A 72 10.46 -7.75 -5.59
N PRO A 73 11.54 -8.55 -5.57
CA PRO A 73 12.10 -9.09 -4.33
C PRO A 73 12.57 -8.03 -3.33
N TYR A 74 12.97 -6.84 -3.81
CA TYR A 74 13.41 -5.76 -2.94
C TYR A 74 12.23 -5.22 -2.12
N GLU A 75 11.09 -4.92 -2.74
CA GLU A 75 9.88 -4.49 -2.01
C GLU A 75 9.39 -5.55 -1.03
N ILE A 76 9.43 -6.84 -1.42
CA ILE A 76 9.08 -7.93 -0.51
C ILE A 76 10.01 -7.99 0.70
N SER A 77 11.31 -7.76 0.51
CA SER A 77 12.28 -7.78 1.60
C SER A 77 11.99 -6.72 2.68
N ARG A 78 11.40 -5.58 2.31
CA ARG A 78 11.07 -4.47 3.23
C ARG A 78 9.96 -4.84 4.21
N ILE A 79 8.98 -5.62 3.75
CA ILE A 79 7.84 -6.06 4.57
C ILE A 79 8.06 -7.43 5.22
N GLN A 80 9.13 -8.14 4.86
CA GLN A 80 9.38 -9.52 5.32
C GLN A 80 9.47 -9.64 6.84
N GLY A 81 10.06 -8.66 7.52
CA GLY A 81 10.14 -8.62 8.98
C GLY A 81 8.77 -8.48 9.65
N ILE A 82 7.88 -7.69 9.05
CA ILE A 82 6.50 -7.49 9.51
C ILE A 82 5.71 -8.78 9.35
N VAL A 83 5.74 -9.37 8.15
CA VAL A 83 5.05 -10.64 7.85
C VAL A 83 5.50 -11.75 8.79
N ASN A 84 6.82 -11.91 8.99
CA ASN A 84 7.34 -12.95 9.86
C ASN A 84 6.92 -12.80 11.31
N THR A 85 6.67 -11.58 11.76
CA THR A 85 6.34 -11.27 13.15
C THR A 85 4.84 -11.34 13.41
N TYR A 86 4.02 -10.83 12.47
CA TYR A 86 2.60 -10.54 12.74
C TYR A 86 1.62 -11.32 11.88
N ALA A 87 2.05 -11.96 10.78
CA ALA A 87 1.15 -12.73 9.94
C ALA A 87 0.78 -14.07 10.60
N ARG A 88 -0.49 -14.44 10.54
CA ARG A 88 -0.95 -15.78 10.94
C ARG A 88 -0.57 -16.81 9.88
N ASP A 89 -0.74 -16.43 8.62
CA ASP A 89 -0.36 -17.20 7.44
C ASP A 89 0.56 -16.31 6.60
N LYS A 90 1.83 -16.70 6.52
CA LYS A 90 2.89 -15.90 5.89
C LYS A 90 2.77 -15.91 4.38
N ASP A 91 2.47 -17.07 3.80
CA ASP A 91 2.37 -17.22 2.34
C ASP A 91 1.15 -16.45 1.83
N ALA A 92 0.02 -16.56 2.53
CA ALA A 92 -1.16 -15.75 2.22
C ALA A 92 -0.90 -14.25 2.38
N ALA A 93 -0.15 -13.82 3.42
CA ALA A 93 0.18 -12.41 3.61
C ALA A 93 1.03 -11.86 2.46
N ILE A 94 2.04 -12.61 1.98
CA ILE A 94 2.85 -12.22 0.82
C ILE A 94 2.02 -12.20 -0.46
N ALA A 95 1.21 -13.24 -0.70
CA ALA A 95 0.32 -13.30 -1.86
C ALA A 95 -0.64 -12.11 -1.91
N ASN A 96 -1.23 -11.77 -0.76
CA ASN A 96 -2.09 -10.60 -0.64
C ASN A 96 -1.32 -9.30 -0.89
N TYR A 97 -0.09 -9.17 -0.42
CA TYR A 97 0.72 -7.97 -0.59
C TYR A 97 1.05 -7.66 -2.06
N HIS A 98 1.21 -8.69 -2.91
CA HIS A 98 1.35 -8.48 -4.35
C HIS A 98 0.12 -7.82 -5.00
N THR A 99 -1.06 -7.96 -4.40
CA THR A 99 -2.31 -7.37 -4.89
C THR A 99 -2.58 -5.96 -4.34
N ILE A 100 -1.65 -5.42 -3.53
CA ILE A 100 -1.77 -4.10 -2.93
C ILE A 100 -0.95 -3.11 -3.80
N PRO A 101 -1.60 -2.12 -4.44
CA PRO A 101 -0.86 -1.05 -5.12
C PRO A 101 -0.08 -0.21 -4.12
N HIS A 102 0.95 0.50 -4.57
CA HIS A 102 1.67 1.40 -3.69
C HIS A 102 0.72 2.49 -3.22
N ILE A 103 0.73 2.78 -1.91
CA ILE A 103 0.05 3.97 -1.42
C ILE A 103 0.85 5.14 -2.00
N PRO A 104 0.26 6.03 -2.83
CA PRO A 104 0.99 7.07 -3.54
C PRO A 104 1.69 8.11 -2.63
N LEU A 105 1.64 7.93 -1.30
CA LEU A 105 2.04 8.87 -0.26
C LEU A 105 3.14 8.35 0.67
N MET A 106 3.55 7.09 0.55
CA MET A 106 4.70 6.61 1.31
C MET A 106 6.00 7.06 0.64
N MET A 107 6.59 8.12 1.17
CA MET A 107 7.72 8.81 0.53
C MET A 107 9.07 8.22 0.91
N GLN A 108 9.19 7.58 2.08
CA GLN A 108 10.48 7.11 2.60
C GLN A 108 10.63 5.60 2.50
N ASP A 109 9.71 4.88 3.13
CA ASP A 109 9.84 3.45 3.28
C ASP A 109 8.49 2.75 3.22
N GLU A 110 8.39 1.66 2.46
CA GLU A 110 7.15 0.92 2.34
C GLU A 110 6.90 0.18 3.65
N ASP A 111 5.88 0.58 4.41
CA ASP A 111 5.55 0.05 5.73
C ASP A 111 4.04 -0.10 5.88
N TRP A 112 3.56 -1.28 6.27
CA TRP A 112 2.12 -1.55 6.35
C TRP A 112 1.79 -2.28 7.65
N PRO A 113 0.89 -1.73 8.50
CA PRO A 113 0.57 -2.37 9.76
C PRO A 113 -0.13 -3.72 9.58
N MET A 114 0.32 -4.73 10.33
CA MET A 114 -0.39 -6.00 10.48
C MET A 114 -0.97 -6.12 11.88
N CYS A 115 -2.20 -6.63 11.97
CA CYS A 115 -2.89 -6.82 13.24
C CYS A 115 -3.85 -8.01 13.17
N CYS A 116 -3.93 -8.79 14.26
CA CYS A 116 -4.72 -10.02 14.34
C CYS A 116 -4.37 -11.09 13.27
N GLY A 117 -3.18 -11.04 12.71
CA GLY A 117 -2.69 -12.03 11.74
C GLY A 117 -2.79 -11.63 10.27
N ASP A 118 -3.30 -10.44 9.94
CA ASP A 118 -3.57 -9.99 8.57
C ASP A 118 -3.18 -8.50 8.41
N TRP A 119 -3.09 -8.02 7.17
CA TRP A 119 -2.85 -6.62 6.85
C TRP A 119 -4.03 -5.74 7.33
N CYS A 120 -3.70 -4.56 7.85
CA CYS A 120 -4.72 -3.55 8.18
C CYS A 120 -5.25 -2.88 6.92
N GLU A 121 -6.45 -2.32 6.97
CA GLU A 121 -7.01 -1.48 5.91
C GLU A 121 -6.36 -0.11 5.92
N PHE A 122 -5.86 0.39 4.80
CA PHE A 122 -5.51 1.80 4.64
C PHE A 122 -6.79 2.65 4.57
N GLN A 123 -6.89 3.67 5.42
CA GLN A 123 -8.05 4.56 5.55
C GLN A 123 -7.80 5.96 4.97
N GLY A 124 -6.61 6.22 4.44
CA GLY A 124 -6.22 7.53 3.91
C GLY A 124 -5.36 8.32 4.89
N CYS A 125 -5.36 9.65 4.69
CA CYS A 125 -4.66 10.61 5.52
C CYS A 125 -5.67 11.48 6.32
N PRO A 126 -5.21 12.26 7.32
CA PRO A 126 -6.07 13.22 7.99
C PRO A 126 -6.69 14.20 6.98
N PRO A 127 -7.98 14.58 7.14
CA PRO A 127 -8.67 15.46 6.20
C PRO A 127 -8.15 16.91 6.23
N ASP A 128 -7.58 17.32 7.36
CA ASP A 128 -6.99 18.64 7.56
C ASP A 128 -5.92 18.63 8.68
N TYR A 129 -5.19 19.73 8.83
CA TYR A 129 -4.13 19.88 9.83
C TYR A 129 -4.68 19.94 11.28
N ALA A 130 -5.94 20.29 11.49
CA ALA A 130 -6.52 20.26 12.84
C ALA A 130 -6.75 18.81 13.28
N ALA A 131 -7.20 17.95 12.35
CA ALA A 131 -7.35 16.52 12.55
C ALA A 131 -5.99 15.82 12.73
N SER A 132 -4.93 16.26 12.03
CA SER A 132 -3.60 15.66 12.18
C SER A 132 -3.08 15.73 13.61
N VAL A 133 -3.32 16.85 14.32
CA VAL A 133 -2.91 17.02 15.73
C VAL A 133 -3.54 15.97 16.65
N GLN A 134 -4.73 15.46 16.32
CA GLN A 134 -5.44 14.45 17.13
C GLN A 134 -5.03 13.01 16.80
N VAL A 135 -4.34 12.76 15.69
CA VAL A 135 -3.96 11.40 15.27
C VAL A 135 -3.23 10.62 16.37
N PRO A 136 -2.23 11.17 17.09
CA PRO A 136 -1.51 10.42 18.12
C PRO A 136 -2.35 10.02 19.33
N SER A 137 -3.46 10.72 19.60
CA SER A 137 -4.38 10.39 20.71
C SER A 137 -5.43 9.35 20.30
N LEU A 138 -5.74 9.27 19.00
CA LEU A 138 -6.78 8.39 18.44
C LEU A 138 -6.23 7.06 17.89
N HIS A 139 -4.94 7.01 17.54
CA HIS A 139 -4.34 5.91 16.79
C HIS A 139 -3.01 5.48 17.42
N ARG A 140 -2.67 4.20 17.27
CA ARG A 140 -1.38 3.67 17.75
C ARG A 140 -0.28 3.95 16.73
N TYR A 141 0.85 4.48 17.18
CA TYR A 141 1.96 4.72 16.28
C TYR A 141 2.56 3.40 15.79
N TRP A 142 2.81 3.35 14.48
CA TRP A 142 3.48 2.25 13.81
C TRP A 142 4.73 2.77 13.10
N ASP A 143 5.84 2.10 13.36
CA ASP A 143 7.11 2.30 12.67
C ASP A 143 7.80 0.94 12.66
N ARG A 144 7.50 0.16 11.62
CA ARG A 144 7.82 -1.28 11.44
C ARG A 144 7.21 -2.22 12.47
N ARG A 145 6.73 -1.67 13.59
CA ARG A 145 6.12 -2.34 14.74
C ARG A 145 5.29 -1.33 15.53
N PRO A 146 4.36 -1.78 16.38
CA PRO A 146 3.71 -0.90 17.34
C PRO A 146 4.76 -0.26 18.25
N LYS A 147 4.77 1.07 18.33
CA LYS A 147 5.62 1.83 19.24
C LYS A 147 4.74 2.76 20.07
N ASN A 148 5.17 3.03 21.30
CA ASN A 148 4.70 4.21 22.00
C ASN A 148 5.45 5.40 21.41
N PRO A 149 4.77 6.39 20.83
CA PRO A 149 5.44 7.57 20.34
C PRO A 149 6.12 8.29 21.52
N HIS A 150 7.37 8.68 21.34
CA HIS A 150 8.08 9.57 22.26
C HIS A 150 7.95 11.00 21.74
N TRP A 151 6.76 11.59 21.81
CA TRP A 151 6.57 12.97 21.35
C TRP A 151 5.97 13.83 22.45
N ASP A 152 6.73 14.85 22.85
CA ASP A 152 6.23 16.02 23.57
C ASP A 152 5.66 17.08 22.60
N PHE A 153 5.52 16.74 21.30
CA PHE A 153 5.14 17.66 20.22
C PHE A 153 3.83 17.23 19.51
N GLU A 154 3.07 18.23 19.06
CA GLU A 154 1.88 18.05 18.22
C GLU A 154 2.28 17.54 16.83
N LEU A 155 1.53 16.57 16.28
CA LEU A 155 1.75 16.04 14.93
C LEU A 155 1.37 17.08 13.86
N LYS A 156 2.37 17.85 13.44
CA LYS A 156 2.29 18.92 12.44
C LYS A 156 3.12 18.53 11.21
N PRO A 157 2.60 17.65 10.34
CA PRO A 157 3.31 17.28 9.12
C PRO A 157 3.40 18.49 8.17
N GLU A 158 4.38 18.52 7.27
CA GLU A 158 4.44 19.56 6.23
C GLU A 158 3.31 19.32 5.22
N SER A 159 3.05 18.04 4.93
CA SER A 159 1.94 17.55 4.12
C SER A 159 1.12 16.52 4.89
N LEU A 160 -0.21 16.64 4.86
CA LEU A 160 -1.11 15.62 5.46
C LEU A 160 -0.83 14.21 4.94
N ARG A 161 -0.25 14.12 3.74
CA ARG A 161 0.14 12.89 3.07
C ARG A 161 1.29 12.13 3.77
N GLU A 162 2.06 12.80 4.61
CA GLU A 162 3.08 12.13 5.45
C GLU A 162 2.45 11.24 6.52
N VAL A 163 1.14 11.42 6.81
CA VAL A 163 0.42 10.71 7.86
C VAL A 163 -0.58 9.75 7.23
N ASN A 164 -0.32 8.45 7.39
CA ASN A 164 -1.14 7.38 6.83
C ASN A 164 -1.87 6.64 7.94
N ILE A 165 -3.20 6.52 7.85
CA ILE A 165 -4.05 5.91 8.88
C ILE A 165 -4.47 4.51 8.42
N PHE A 166 -4.42 3.56 9.34
CA PHE A 166 -4.77 2.17 9.10
C PHE A 166 -5.73 1.62 10.15
N ARG A 167 -6.53 0.61 9.79
CA ARG A 167 -7.47 -0.03 10.72
C ARG A 167 -7.50 -1.55 10.59
N CYS A 168 -7.38 -2.25 11.71
CA CYS A 168 -7.56 -3.71 11.73
C CYS A 168 -9.02 -4.09 11.46
N PHE A 169 -9.25 -5.03 10.52
CA PHE A 169 -10.59 -5.53 10.24
C PHE A 169 -11.25 -6.26 11.41
N GLN A 170 -10.46 -6.96 12.22
CA GLN A 170 -10.95 -7.83 13.29
C GLN A 170 -11.16 -7.04 14.59
N CYS A 171 -10.09 -6.54 15.19
CA CYS A 171 -10.17 -5.88 16.50
C CYS A 171 -10.48 -4.38 16.44
N LYS A 172 -10.56 -3.79 15.24
CA LYS A 172 -10.82 -2.36 14.99
C LYS A 172 -9.77 -1.40 15.56
N THR A 173 -8.66 -1.92 16.10
CA THR A 173 -7.51 -1.08 16.48
C THR A 173 -7.03 -0.31 15.26
N SER A 174 -6.84 0.99 15.43
CA SER A 174 -6.32 1.87 14.39
C SER A 174 -4.86 2.19 14.66
N TYR A 175 -4.09 2.26 13.59
CA TYR A 175 -2.68 2.61 13.58
C TYR A 175 -2.47 3.84 12.71
N PHE A 176 -1.36 4.51 12.89
CA PHE A 176 -0.89 5.50 11.93
C PHE A 176 0.62 5.38 11.74
N ILE A 177 1.07 5.73 10.55
CA ILE A 177 2.47 5.87 10.17
C ILE A 177 2.70 7.35 9.86
N TRP A 178 3.82 7.90 10.31
CA TRP A 178 4.26 9.25 9.97
C TRP A 178 5.65 9.19 9.34
N GLN A 179 5.79 9.74 8.12
CA GLN A 179 7.04 9.79 7.36
C GLN A 179 7.39 11.24 7.03
N PRO A 180 8.00 11.99 7.98
CA PRO A 180 8.33 13.40 7.77
C PRO A 180 9.38 13.57 6.69
N THR A 181 9.17 14.48 5.74
CA THR A 181 10.15 14.81 4.68
C THR A 181 11.31 15.66 5.14
#